data_AF-A0A3B0UD11-F1
#
_entry.id   AF-A0A3B0UD11-F1
#
_cell.length_a   1.000
_cell.length_b   1.000
_cell.length_c   1.000
_cell.angle_alpha   90.00
_cell.angle_beta   90.00
_cell.angle_gamma   90.00
#
_symmetry.space_group_name_H-M   'P 1'
#
loop_
_entity.id
_entity.type
_entity.pdbx_description
1 polymer ?
#
loop_
_entity_poly.entity_id
_entity_poly.type
_entity_poly.pdbx_seq_one_letter_code
_entity_poly.pdbx_strand_id
1 'polypeptide(L)'
;MAGFFSKSVAKIFGTKSDKDIKAVMPYVVKTNEVYATLASLSNDELRAKTEEVKTIINNHLQSIDEKIAALQKEATEDKSLDVHQKEALFNQVDKLEEDRNEELEKVLLDVLPTAFAIVKETAKRFTENETLEVTASMHDKQYAAQHEHVEIVSDKAIWKNRWKAAGVEMTW
;
A
#
# COMPACT_ATOMS: atom_id res chain seq x y z
N MET A 1 -44.35 23.74 -4.24
CA MET A 1 -44.11 22.88 -5.43
C MET A 1 -42.64 22.94 -5.87
N ALA A 2 -41.68 22.75 -4.95
CA ALA A 2 -40.24 22.87 -5.21
C ALA A 2 -39.48 21.53 -5.00
N GLY A 3 -40.17 20.40 -5.15
CA GLY A 3 -39.63 19.04 -4.91
C GLY A 3 -39.56 18.14 -6.14
N PHE A 4 -39.96 18.62 -7.32
CA PHE A 4 -40.06 17.79 -8.54
C PHE A 4 -38.90 18.01 -9.53
N PHE A 5 -38.20 19.14 -9.44
CA PHE A 5 -37.07 19.47 -10.32
C PHE A 5 -35.73 18.85 -9.88
N SER A 6 -35.52 18.60 -8.58
CA SER A 6 -34.27 17.97 -8.09
C SER A 6 -34.17 16.48 -8.41
N LYS A 7 -35.28 15.74 -8.36
CA LYS A 7 -35.31 14.29 -8.69
C LYS A 7 -35.14 14.00 -10.18
N SER A 8 -35.51 14.94 -11.05
CA SER A 8 -35.46 14.77 -12.51
C SER A 8 -34.05 15.06 -13.07
N VAL A 9 -33.31 16.01 -12.48
CA VAL A 9 -31.91 16.32 -12.85
C VAL A 9 -30.95 15.27 -12.27
N ALA A 10 -31.20 14.77 -11.04
CA ALA A 10 -30.41 13.68 -10.44
C ALA A 10 -30.49 12.36 -11.23
N LYS A 11 -31.59 12.11 -11.95
CA LYS A 11 -31.74 10.94 -12.83
C LYS A 11 -30.87 11.01 -14.09
N ILE A 12 -30.55 12.21 -14.56
CA ILE A 12 -29.76 12.42 -15.79
C ILE A 12 -28.25 12.47 -15.48
N PHE A 13 -27.86 12.91 -14.27
CA PHE A 13 -26.45 13.02 -13.85
C PHE A 13 -25.99 11.96 -12.83
N GLY A 14 -26.88 11.12 -12.31
CA GLY A 14 -26.59 10.15 -11.24
C GLY A 14 -26.44 10.82 -9.86
N THR A 15 -26.60 10.03 -8.79
CA THR A 15 -26.29 10.49 -7.42
C THR A 15 -24.77 10.62 -7.22
N LYS A 16 -24.34 11.35 -6.19
CA LYS A 16 -22.93 11.38 -5.78
C LYS A 16 -22.38 9.96 -5.56
N SER A 17 -23.18 9.11 -4.90
CA SER A 17 -22.85 7.69 -4.70
C SER A 17 -22.63 6.95 -6.03
N ASP A 18 -23.49 7.17 -7.03
CA ASP A 18 -23.34 6.51 -8.33
C ASP A 18 -22.06 6.96 -9.06
N LYS A 19 -21.69 8.23 -8.91
CA LYS A 19 -20.44 8.77 -9.48
C LYS A 19 -19.21 8.19 -8.78
N ASP A 20 -19.23 8.14 -7.45
CA ASP A 20 -18.12 7.63 -6.65
C ASP A 20 -17.93 6.12 -6.91
N ILE A 21 -19.02 5.34 -7.02
CA ILE A 21 -18.96 3.91 -7.42
C ILE A 21 -18.36 3.77 -8.82
N LYS A 22 -18.83 4.55 -9.80
CA LYS A 22 -18.30 4.50 -11.17
C LYS A 22 -16.81 4.83 -11.23
N ALA A 23 -16.33 5.74 -10.39
CA ALA A 23 -14.91 6.09 -10.32
C ALA A 23 -14.04 4.94 -9.78
N VAL A 24 -14.53 4.18 -8.80
CA VAL A 24 -13.76 3.07 -8.19
C VAL A 24 -13.90 1.74 -8.92
N MET A 25 -14.98 1.53 -9.70
CA MET A 25 -15.23 0.24 -10.34
C MET A 25 -14.10 -0.27 -11.25
N PRO A 26 -13.41 0.56 -12.04
CA PRO A 26 -12.27 0.11 -12.83
C PRO A 26 -11.18 -0.56 -11.98
N TYR A 27 -10.91 -0.03 -10.78
CA TYR A 27 -9.95 -0.63 -9.86
C TYR A 27 -10.44 -1.97 -9.31
N VAL A 28 -11.72 -2.08 -8.95
CA VAL A 28 -12.30 -3.35 -8.47
C VAL A 28 -12.19 -4.44 -9.54
N VAL A 29 -12.45 -4.11 -10.80
CA VAL A 29 -12.31 -5.05 -11.92
C VAL A 29 -10.85 -5.50 -12.04
N LYS A 30 -9.90 -4.57 -12.11
CA LYS A 30 -8.46 -4.87 -12.17
C LYS A 30 -7.99 -5.70 -10.96
N THR A 31 -8.46 -5.38 -9.75
CA THR A 31 -8.15 -6.14 -8.54
C THR A 31 -8.61 -7.59 -8.67
N ASN A 32 -9.82 -7.83 -9.19
CA ASN A 32 -10.34 -9.18 -9.37
C ASN A 32 -9.58 -9.96 -10.46
N GLU A 33 -9.12 -9.29 -11.51
CA GLU A 33 -8.27 -9.88 -12.54
C GLU A 33 -6.92 -10.34 -11.96
N VAL A 34 -6.24 -9.47 -11.20
CA VAL A 34 -4.98 -9.84 -10.53
C VAL A 34 -5.22 -10.95 -9.51
N TYR A 35 -6.26 -10.81 -8.68
CA TYR A 35 -6.63 -11.80 -7.66
C TYR A 35 -6.80 -13.21 -8.24
N ALA A 36 -7.43 -13.35 -9.41
CA ALA A 36 -7.61 -14.64 -10.07
C ALA A 36 -6.28 -15.36 -10.38
N THR A 37 -5.17 -14.62 -10.47
CA THR A 37 -3.83 -15.19 -10.71
C THR A 37 -3.13 -15.66 -9.44
N LEU A 38 -3.54 -15.17 -8.25
CA LEU A 38 -2.81 -15.37 -6.99
C LEU A 38 -3.09 -16.73 -6.32
N ALA A 39 -4.22 -17.36 -6.65
CA ALA A 39 -4.66 -18.61 -6.00
C ALA A 39 -3.67 -19.77 -6.15
N SER A 40 -2.80 -19.73 -7.18
CA SER A 40 -1.80 -20.77 -7.43
C SER A 40 -0.49 -20.59 -6.65
N LEU A 41 -0.29 -19.43 -6.02
CA LEU A 41 0.95 -19.09 -5.32
C LEU A 41 1.01 -19.76 -3.94
N SER A 42 2.20 -20.18 -3.52
CA SER A 42 2.49 -20.49 -2.12
C SER A 42 2.37 -19.25 -1.23
N ASN A 43 2.37 -19.43 0.10
CA ASN A 43 2.33 -18.29 1.02
C ASN A 43 3.59 -17.42 0.93
N ASP A 44 4.75 -18.02 0.67
CA ASP A 44 6.01 -17.30 0.47
C ASP A 44 6.00 -16.51 -0.84
N GLU A 45 5.48 -17.08 -1.93
CA GLU A 45 5.32 -16.36 -3.20
C GLU A 45 4.30 -15.22 -3.08
N LEU A 46 3.20 -15.42 -2.35
CA LEU A 46 2.23 -14.35 -2.09
C LEU A 46 2.86 -13.22 -1.26
N ARG A 47 3.70 -13.53 -0.27
CA ARG A 47 4.49 -12.53 0.47
C ARG A 47 5.44 -11.77 -0.45
N ALA A 48 6.13 -12.47 -1.34
CA ALA A 48 7.05 -11.86 -2.31
C ALA A 48 6.33 -10.84 -3.21
N LYS A 49 5.04 -11.01 -3.51
CA LYS A 49 4.25 -10.00 -4.24
C LYS A 49 4.16 -8.65 -3.52
N THR A 50 4.21 -8.63 -2.20
CA THR A 50 4.24 -7.37 -1.44
C THR A 50 5.59 -6.66 -1.63
N GLU A 51 6.69 -7.42 -1.67
CA GLU A 51 8.02 -6.86 -1.94
C GLU A 51 8.13 -6.36 -3.39
N GLU A 52 7.58 -7.08 -4.37
CA GLU A 52 7.48 -6.61 -5.75
C GLU A 52 6.75 -5.25 -5.85
N VAL A 53 5.63 -5.09 -5.14
CA VAL A 53 4.89 -3.80 -5.09
C VAL A 53 5.77 -2.68 -4.51
N LYS A 54 6.47 -2.93 -3.40
CA LYS A 54 7.38 -1.94 -2.81
C LYS A 54 8.52 -1.57 -3.76
N THR A 55 9.09 -2.56 -4.45
CA THR A 55 10.15 -2.34 -5.45
C THR A 55 9.64 -1.47 -6.60
N ILE A 56 8.43 -1.69 -7.11
CA ILE A 56 7.83 -0.85 -8.16
C ILE A 56 7.72 0.61 -7.70
N ILE A 57 7.18 0.84 -6.50
CA ILE A 57 7.05 2.20 -5.93
C ILE A 57 8.43 2.86 -5.77
N ASN A 58 9.40 2.15 -5.18
CA ASN A 58 10.73 2.70 -4.94
C ASN A 58 11.47 3.03 -6.24
N ASN A 59 11.39 2.15 -7.24
CA ASN A 59 12.02 2.37 -8.54
C ASN A 59 11.41 3.57 -9.28
N HIS A 60 10.08 3.75 -9.18
CA HIS A 60 9.39 4.89 -9.78
C HIS A 60 9.88 6.22 -9.20
N LEU A 61 10.11 6.26 -7.89
CA LEU A 61 10.49 7.48 -7.16
C LEU A 61 12.01 7.70 -7.08
N GLN A 62 12.81 6.69 -7.41
CA GLN A 62 14.26 6.69 -7.20
C GLN A 62 14.95 7.94 -7.75
N SER A 63 14.64 8.35 -8.98
CA SER A 63 15.30 9.51 -9.60
C SER A 63 15.02 10.82 -8.87
N ILE A 64 13.81 10.99 -8.33
CA ILE A 64 13.44 12.19 -7.56
C ILE A 64 14.11 12.13 -6.19
N ASP A 65 14.10 10.97 -5.54
CA ASP A 65 14.72 10.74 -4.23
C ASP A 65 16.23 11.03 -4.27
N GLU A 66 16.91 10.57 -5.32
CA GLU A 66 18.34 10.83 -5.53
C GLU A 66 18.64 12.33 -5.72
N LYS A 67 17.77 13.07 -6.43
CA LYS A 67 17.92 14.52 -6.62
C LYS A 67 17.70 15.29 -5.32
N ILE A 68 16.66 14.94 -4.56
CA ILE A 68 16.37 15.53 -3.26
C ILE A 68 17.58 15.32 -2.34
N ALA A 69 18.07 14.08 -2.23
CA ALA A 69 19.21 13.76 -1.37
C ALA A 69 20.48 14.51 -1.80
N ALA A 70 20.74 14.63 -3.11
CA ALA A 70 21.89 15.38 -3.62
C ALA A 70 21.81 16.88 -3.26
N LEU A 71 20.65 17.52 -3.47
CA LEU A 71 20.46 18.95 -3.16
C LEU A 71 20.50 19.23 -1.66
N GLN A 72 19.89 18.37 -0.84
CA GLN A 72 19.96 18.49 0.62
C GLN A 72 21.40 18.35 1.12
N LYS A 73 22.16 17.42 0.55
CA LYS A 73 23.58 17.24 0.87
C LYS A 73 24.38 18.48 0.47
N GLU A 74 24.18 19.00 -0.74
CA GLU A 74 24.84 20.23 -1.21
C GLU A 74 24.54 21.42 -0.28
N ALA A 75 23.27 21.63 0.07
CA ALA A 75 22.85 22.74 0.94
C ALA A 75 23.45 22.65 2.36
N THR A 76 23.62 21.44 2.89
CA THR A 76 24.07 21.22 4.28
C THR A 76 25.58 21.07 4.42
N GLU A 77 26.25 20.44 3.47
CA GLU A 77 27.68 20.12 3.57
C GLU A 77 28.58 21.15 2.88
N ASP A 78 28.10 21.86 1.85
CA ASP A 78 28.91 22.87 1.19
C ASP A 78 28.98 24.16 2.04
N LYS A 79 30.21 24.46 2.48
CA LYS A 79 30.54 25.62 3.32
C LYS A 79 30.80 26.88 2.50
N SER A 80 30.95 26.76 1.18
CA SER A 80 31.15 27.89 0.28
C SER A 80 29.86 28.62 -0.06
N LEU A 81 28.71 27.96 0.13
CA LEU A 81 27.40 28.54 -0.13
C LEU A 81 27.01 29.56 0.94
N ASP A 82 26.56 30.73 0.48
CA ASP A 82 25.92 31.71 1.33
C ASP A 82 24.47 31.33 1.69
N VAL A 83 23.84 32.13 2.54
CA VAL A 83 22.48 31.88 3.02
C VAL A 83 21.46 31.89 1.86
N HIS A 84 21.61 32.78 0.89
CA HIS A 84 20.69 32.88 -0.24
C HIS A 84 20.83 31.70 -1.20
N GLN A 85 22.04 31.21 -1.41
CA GLN A 85 22.29 30.00 -2.21
C GLN A 85 21.72 28.76 -1.54
N LYS A 86 21.91 28.61 -0.22
CA LYS A 86 21.30 27.51 0.55
C LYS A 86 19.78 27.57 0.51
N GLU A 87 19.20 28.76 0.67
CA GLU A 87 17.75 28.98 0.56
C GLU A 87 17.24 28.60 -0.85
N ALA A 88 17.96 28.93 -1.92
CA ALA A 88 17.59 28.55 -3.27
C ALA A 88 17.63 27.02 -3.50
N LEU A 89 18.55 26.30 -2.85
CA LEU A 89 18.58 24.83 -2.89
C LEU A 89 17.41 24.22 -2.10
N PHE A 90 17.10 24.73 -0.91
CA PHE A 90 15.94 24.25 -0.15
C PHE A 90 14.62 24.51 -0.89
N ASN A 91 14.47 25.67 -1.53
CA ASN A 91 13.32 25.95 -2.38
C ASN A 91 13.20 25.00 -3.59
N GLN A 92 14.30 24.40 -4.05
CA GLN A 92 14.26 23.35 -5.08
C GLN A 92 13.90 21.99 -4.50
N VAL A 93 14.37 21.68 -3.29
CA VAL A 93 13.99 20.48 -2.55
C VAL A 93 12.48 20.48 -2.31
N ASP A 94 11.91 21.59 -1.82
CA ASP A 94 10.47 21.68 -1.54
C ASP A 94 9.62 21.40 -2.79
N LYS A 95 10.02 21.94 -3.95
CA LYS A 95 9.35 21.67 -5.24
C LYS A 95 9.48 20.21 -5.66
N LEU A 96 10.65 19.61 -5.49
CA LEU A 96 10.84 18.19 -5.81
C LEU A 96 10.04 17.29 -4.87
N GLU A 97 9.84 17.68 -3.61
CA GLU A 97 8.98 16.94 -2.67
C GLU A 97 7.50 17.02 -3.08
N GLU A 98 7.04 18.17 -3.59
CA GLU A 98 5.71 18.29 -4.20
C GLU A 98 5.58 17.37 -5.42
N ASP A 99 6.54 17.44 -6.36
CA ASP A 99 6.58 16.56 -7.54
C ASP A 99 6.62 15.07 -7.15
N ARG A 100 7.40 14.73 -6.11
CA ARG A 100 7.51 13.37 -5.57
C ARG A 100 6.15 12.88 -5.07
N ASN A 101 5.37 13.74 -4.41
CA ASN A 101 4.05 13.36 -3.90
C ASN A 101 3.07 13.10 -5.05
N GLU A 102 3.10 13.90 -6.12
CA GLU A 102 2.28 13.65 -7.31
C GLU A 102 2.67 12.33 -8.00
N GLU A 103 3.97 12.06 -8.13
CA GLU A 103 4.45 10.79 -8.70
C GLU A 103 4.15 9.58 -7.80
N LEU A 104 4.21 9.76 -6.48
CA LEU A 104 3.82 8.74 -5.51
C LEU A 104 2.34 8.40 -5.67
N GLU A 105 1.45 9.39 -5.80
CA GLU A 105 0.03 9.14 -6.03
C GLU A 105 -0.20 8.32 -7.31
N LYS A 106 0.48 8.67 -8.41
CA LYS A 106 0.39 7.95 -9.68
C LYS A 106 0.78 6.48 -9.52
N VAL A 107 1.96 6.20 -8.98
CA VAL A 107 2.44 4.81 -8.83
C VAL A 107 1.60 4.04 -7.81
N LEU A 108 1.10 4.70 -6.75
CA LEU A 108 0.19 4.06 -5.79
C LEU A 108 -1.12 3.64 -6.46
N LEU A 109 -1.72 4.48 -7.31
CA LEU A 109 -2.92 4.12 -8.08
C LEU A 109 -2.66 2.98 -9.07
N ASP A 110 -1.46 2.90 -9.64
CA ASP A 110 -1.08 1.82 -10.55
C ASP A 110 -0.93 0.48 -9.84
N VAL A 111 -0.31 0.45 -8.65
CA VAL A 111 -0.12 -0.79 -7.87
C VAL A 111 -1.32 -1.15 -6.98
N LEU A 112 -2.26 -0.22 -6.79
CA LEU A 112 -3.43 -0.40 -5.93
C LEU A 112 -4.22 -1.68 -6.25
N PRO A 113 -4.52 -2.03 -7.52
CA PRO A 113 -5.21 -3.27 -7.82
C PRO A 113 -4.50 -4.52 -7.30
N THR A 114 -3.17 -4.58 -7.46
CA THR A 114 -2.32 -5.68 -7.00
C THR A 114 -2.26 -5.75 -5.48
N ALA A 115 -2.07 -4.61 -4.80
CA ALA A 115 -2.04 -4.55 -3.34
C ALA A 115 -3.36 -5.05 -2.74
N PHE A 116 -4.51 -4.62 -3.26
CA PHE A 116 -5.82 -5.09 -2.80
C PHE A 116 -6.06 -6.57 -3.12
N ALA A 117 -5.55 -7.07 -4.26
CA ALA A 117 -5.64 -8.48 -4.60
C ALA A 117 -4.86 -9.36 -3.61
N ILE A 118 -3.67 -8.93 -3.19
CA ILE A 118 -2.85 -9.61 -2.18
C ILE A 118 -3.60 -9.65 -0.84
N VAL A 119 -4.18 -8.53 -0.39
CA VAL A 119 -4.96 -8.48 0.85
C VAL A 119 -6.17 -9.41 0.77
N LYS A 120 -6.89 -9.40 -0.35
CA LYS A 120 -8.07 -10.26 -0.58
C LYS A 120 -7.70 -11.75 -0.55
N GLU A 121 -6.62 -12.14 -1.21
CA GLU A 121 -6.11 -13.51 -1.19
C GLU A 121 -5.64 -13.92 0.21
N THR A 122 -4.95 -13.02 0.91
CA THR A 122 -4.51 -13.25 2.31
C THR A 122 -5.71 -13.47 3.22
N ALA A 123 -6.75 -12.64 3.12
CA ALA A 123 -7.98 -12.79 3.90
C ALA A 123 -8.65 -14.14 3.63
N LYS A 124 -8.81 -14.53 2.36
CA LYS A 124 -9.36 -15.85 2.00
C LYS A 124 -8.56 -16.99 2.62
N ARG A 125 -7.22 -16.91 2.59
CA ARG A 125 -6.35 -17.94 3.18
C ARG A 125 -6.52 -18.06 4.69
N PHE A 126 -6.63 -16.95 5.41
CA PHE A 126 -6.92 -16.97 6.85
C PHE A 126 -8.31 -17.58 7.14
N THR A 127 -9.33 -17.19 6.37
CA THR A 127 -10.69 -17.73 6.53
C THR A 127 -10.79 -19.22 6.24
N GLU A 128 -10.03 -19.73 5.27
CA GLU A 128 -10.12 -21.14 4.83
C GLU A 128 -9.15 -22.08 5.56
N ASN A 129 -8.17 -21.56 6.31
CA ASN A 129 -7.11 -22.37 6.93
C ASN A 129 -6.89 -21.95 8.39
N GLU A 130 -6.78 -22.93 9.29
CA GLU A 130 -6.49 -22.66 10.71
C GLU A 130 -5.08 -22.09 10.93
N THR A 131 -4.14 -22.43 10.04
CA THR A 131 -2.77 -21.94 10.07
C THR A 131 -2.24 -21.65 8.67
N LEU A 132 -1.35 -20.67 8.58
CA LEU A 132 -0.55 -20.37 7.40
C LEU A 132 0.92 -20.49 7.74
N GLU A 133 1.64 -21.33 6.98
CA GLU A 133 3.08 -21.50 7.10
C GLU A 133 3.81 -20.68 6.04
N VAL A 134 4.90 -20.05 6.46
CA VAL A 134 5.78 -19.18 5.67
C VAL A 134 7.20 -19.26 6.20
N THR A 135 8.18 -18.90 5.38
CA THR A 135 9.57 -18.79 5.82
C THR A 135 9.71 -17.61 6.80
N ALA A 136 10.32 -17.87 7.95
CA ALA A 136 10.38 -16.92 9.06
C ALA A 136 11.31 -15.74 8.76
N SER A 137 10.75 -14.55 8.61
CA SER A 137 11.47 -13.29 8.54
C SER A 137 11.82 -12.74 9.93
N MET A 138 12.62 -11.66 9.97
CA MET A 138 12.84 -10.93 11.23
C MET A 138 11.54 -10.33 11.78
N HIS A 139 10.65 -9.87 10.89
CA HIS A 139 9.36 -9.33 11.29
C HIS A 139 8.50 -10.41 11.98
N ASP A 140 8.45 -11.63 11.44
CA ASP A 140 7.71 -12.74 12.06
C ASP A 140 8.24 -13.02 13.48
N LYS A 141 9.56 -13.03 13.66
CA LYS A 141 10.20 -13.29 14.97
C LYS A 141 9.87 -12.20 15.99
N GLN A 142 9.92 -10.94 15.56
CA GLN A 142 9.55 -9.79 16.41
C GLN A 142 8.07 -9.82 16.78
N TYR A 143 7.21 -10.18 15.82
CA TYR A 143 5.77 -10.26 16.02
C TYR A 143 5.41 -11.41 16.99
N ALA A 144 5.97 -12.60 16.77
CA ALA A 144 5.79 -13.76 17.65
C ALA A 144 6.23 -13.51 19.10
N ALA A 145 7.20 -12.62 19.33
CA ALA A 145 7.61 -12.25 20.69
C ALA A 145 6.52 -11.50 21.48
N GLN A 146 5.54 -10.91 20.80
CA GLN A 146 4.46 -10.12 21.40
C GLN A 146 3.08 -10.73 21.20
N HIS A 147 2.95 -11.71 20.29
CA HIS A 147 1.67 -12.23 19.82
C HIS A 147 1.66 -13.76 19.78
N GLU A 148 0.84 -14.37 20.63
CA GLU A 148 0.73 -15.83 20.80
C GLU A 148 0.22 -16.58 19.56
N HIS A 149 -0.45 -15.88 18.64
CA HIS A 149 -0.99 -16.47 17.41
C HIS A 149 0.06 -16.62 16.29
N VAL A 150 1.31 -16.22 16.53
CA VAL A 150 2.42 -16.47 15.61
C VAL A 150 3.48 -17.27 16.34
N GLU A 151 3.85 -18.41 15.78
CA GLU A 151 4.81 -19.34 16.37
C GLU A 151 5.98 -19.56 15.42
N ILE A 152 7.21 -19.55 15.95
CA ILE A 152 8.41 -19.81 15.16
C ILE A 152 8.87 -21.24 15.43
N VAL A 153 8.85 -22.07 14.37
CA VAL A 153 9.27 -23.46 14.40
C VAL A 153 10.44 -23.62 13.42
N SER A 154 11.65 -23.77 13.94
CA SER A 154 12.87 -23.81 13.13
C SER A 154 13.03 -22.55 12.26
N ASP A 155 12.92 -22.69 10.94
CA ASP A 155 13.03 -21.66 9.91
C ASP A 155 11.66 -21.20 9.39
N LYS A 156 10.56 -21.71 9.97
CA LYS A 156 9.18 -21.38 9.60
C LYS A 156 8.48 -20.53 10.65
N ALA A 157 7.61 -19.65 10.18
CA ALA A 157 6.62 -18.96 11.00
C ALA A 157 5.25 -19.54 10.69
N ILE A 158 4.53 -19.90 11.75
CA ILE A 158 3.18 -20.47 11.70
C ILE A 158 2.22 -19.40 12.22
N TRP A 159 1.41 -18.84 11.33
CA TRP A 159 0.40 -17.83 11.63
C TRP A 159 -0.95 -18.51 11.83
N LYS A 160 -1.49 -18.46 13.05
CA LYS A 160 -2.82 -19.00 13.39
C LYS A 160 -3.89 -18.00 12.96
N ASN A 161 -5.03 -18.49 12.47
CA ASN A 161 -6.17 -17.63 12.09
C ASN A 161 -7.04 -17.20 13.28
N ARG A 162 -6.61 -17.47 14.50
CA ARG A 162 -7.36 -17.15 15.70
C ARG A 162 -6.52 -16.40 16.72
N TRP A 163 -7.04 -15.26 17.18
CA TRP A 163 -6.40 -14.47 18.23
C TRP A 163 -7.39 -13.59 18.98
N LYS A 164 -6.98 -13.05 20.13
CA LYS A 164 -7.78 -12.10 20.91
C LYS A 164 -7.75 -10.72 20.26
N ALA A 165 -8.92 -10.21 19.88
CA ALA A 165 -9.14 -8.83 19.45
C ALA A 165 -10.10 -8.15 20.44
N ALA A 166 -9.68 -7.01 21.00
CA ALA A 166 -10.45 -6.28 22.02
C ALA A 166 -10.95 -7.16 23.20
N GLY A 167 -10.14 -8.14 23.62
CA GLY A 167 -10.45 -9.06 24.71
C GLY A 167 -11.31 -10.28 24.35
N VAL A 168 -11.79 -10.37 23.10
CA VAL A 168 -12.60 -11.49 22.60
C VAL A 168 -11.77 -12.32 21.62
N GLU A 169 -11.84 -13.65 21.75
CA GLU A 169 -11.19 -14.56 20.80
C GLU A 169 -11.97 -14.56 19.47
N MET A 170 -11.29 -14.18 18.40
CA MET A 170 -11.84 -14.06 17.05
C MET A 170 -11.15 -15.05 16.12
N THR A 171 -11.93 -15.73 15.27
CA THR A 171 -11.42 -16.49 14.12
C THR A 171 -11.63 -15.67 12.86
N TRP A 172 -10.59 -15.58 12.04
CA TRP A 172 -10.51 -14.76 10.84
C TRP A 172 -10.60 -15.61 9.58
#